data_AF-A0A1M6BBI5-F1
#
_entry.id   AF-A0A1M6BBI5-F1
#
_cell.length_a   1.000
_cell.length_b   1.000
_cell.length_c   1.000
_cell.angle_alpha   90.00
_cell.angle_beta   90.00
_cell.angle_gamma   90.00
#
_symmetry.space_group_name_H-M   'P 1'
#
loop_
_entity.id
_entity.type
_entity.pdbx_description
1 polymer ?
#
loop_
_entity_poly.entity_id
_entity_poly.type
_entity_poly.pdbx_seq_one_letter_code
_entity_poly.pdbx_strand_id
1 'polypeptide(L)' 'MLIRVRHSTGKIEQVPPRKLQKLIDKRKIIQFMRSTGWVTVGFDPIRNGGDHAYAGPERRS' A
#
# COMPACT_ATOMS: atom_id res chain seq x y z
N MET A 1 -6.61 0.52 14.01
CA MET A 1 -6.88 1.57 13.00
C MET A 1 -7.45 0.94 11.74
N LEU A 2 -8.48 1.55 11.15
CA LEU A 2 -9.02 1.16 9.83
C LEU A 2 -8.36 1.99 8.73
N ILE A 3 -8.18 1.39 7.56
CA ILE A 3 -7.57 2.02 6.39
C ILE A 3 -8.66 2.24 5.35
N ARG A 4 -8.77 3.47 4.83
CA ARG A 4 -9.66 3.75 3.70
C ARG A 4 -9.05 3.18 2.43
N VAL A 5 -9.85 2.46 1.66
CA VAL A 5 -9.46 1.89 0.37
C VAL A 5 -10.47 2.32 -0.68
N ARG A 6 -10.00 2.49 -1.92
CA ARG A 6 -10.82 2.78 -3.09
C ARG A 6 -10.79 1.57 -4.00
N HIS A 7 -11.96 1.01 -4.26
CA HIS A 7 -12.16 -0.09 -5.20
C HIS A 7 -12.10 0.41 -6.64
N SER A 8 -11.82 -0.48 -7.59
CA SER A 8 -11.87 -0.16 -9.02
C SER A 8 -13.24 0.34 -9.49
N THR A 9 -14.31 -0.03 -8.77
CA THR A 9 -15.68 0.44 -8.97
C THR A 9 -15.93 1.87 -8.48
N GLY A 10 -14.91 2.54 -7.92
CA GLY A 10 -15.02 3.89 -7.35
C GLY A 10 -15.55 3.91 -5.91
N LYS A 11 -16.05 2.79 -5.38
CA LYS A 11 -16.50 2.67 -3.99
C LYS A 11 -15.34 2.86 -3.02
N ILE A 12 -15.55 3.67 -1.99
CA ILE A 12 -14.61 3.80 -0.87
C ILE A 12 -15.12 2.96 0.31
N GLU A 13 -14.23 2.18 0.90
CA GLU A 13 -14.52 1.32 2.04
C GLU A 13 -13.43 1.48 3.11
N GLN A 14 -13.78 1.23 4.37
CA GLN A 14 -12.80 1.15 5.46
C GLN A 14 -12.55 -0.31 5.83
N VAL A 15 -11.30 -0.74 5.73
CA VAL A 15 -10.91 -2.13 5.98
C VAL A 15 -9.84 -2.20 7.06
N PRO A 16 -9.79 -3.30 7.84
CA PRO A 16 -8.69 -3.52 8.76
C PRO A 16 -7.37 -3.74 7.97
N PRO A 17 -6.21 -3.39 8.55
CA PRO A 17 -4.91 -3.52 7.89
C PRO A 17 -4.61 -4.94 7.43
N ARG A 18 -5.08 -5.94 8.18
CA ARG A 18 -4.95 -7.37 7.83
C ARG A 18 -5.66 -7.75 6.54
N LYS A 19 -6.74 -7.05 6.17
CA LYS A 19 -7.47 -7.26 4.90
C LYS A 19 -6.85 -6.45 3.76
N LEU A 20 -6.16 -5.35 4.04
CA LEU A 20 -5.57 -4.48 3.01
C LEU A 20 -4.64 -5.27 2.09
N GLN A 21 -3.69 -6.04 2.64
CA GLN A 21 -2.75 -6.82 1.84
C GLN A 21 -3.49 -7.80 0.92
N LYS A 22 -4.47 -8.54 1.46
CA LYS A 22 -5.30 -9.46 0.65
C LYS A 22 -6.05 -8.75 -0.48
N LEU A 23 -6.48 -7.50 -0.28
CA LEU A 23 -7.18 -6.72 -1.31
C LEU A 23 -6.23 -6.21 -2.39
N ILE A 24 -5.00 -5.85 -2.00
CA ILE A 24 -3.91 -5.49 -2.91
C ILE A 24 -3.54 -6.72 -3.76
N ASP A 25 -3.28 -7.86 -3.13
CA ASP A 25 -2.89 -9.11 -3.80
C ASP A 25 -3.99 -9.57 -4.78
N LYS A 26 -5.26 -9.47 -4.37
CA LYS A 26 -6.42 -9.79 -5.22
C LYS A 26 -6.77 -8.70 -6.24
N ARG A 27 -6.00 -7.61 -6.30
CA ARG A 27 -6.24 -6.43 -7.17
C ARG A 27 -7.69 -5.92 -7.10
N LYS A 28 -8.29 -5.97 -5.91
CA LYS A 28 -9.68 -5.50 -5.68
C LYS A 28 -9.75 -4.00 -5.44
N ILE A 29 -8.62 -3.39 -5.04
CA ILE A 29 -8.52 -1.97 -4.78
C ILE A 29 -7.50 -1.32 -5.71
N ILE A 30 -7.75 -0.07 -6.05
CA ILE A 30 -6.87 0.76 -6.88
C ILE A 30 -6.10 1.78 -6.03
N GLN A 31 -6.63 2.19 -4.88
CA GLN A 31 -5.96 3.14 -3.99
C GLN A 31 -6.24 2.83 -2.52
N PHE A 32 -5.36 3.27 -1.61
CA PHE A 32 -5.59 3.21 -0.18
C PHE A 32 -4.94 4.39 0.55
N MET A 33 -5.54 4.80 1.66
CA MET A 33 -5.13 5.99 2.42
C MET A 33 -4.11 5.61 3.50
N ARG A 34 -2.95 6.25 3.45
CA ARG A 34 -1.92 6.26 4.50
C ARG A 34 -1.95 7.60 5.23
N SER A 35 -1.13 7.72 6.28
CA SER A 35 -0.91 8.98 6.99
C SER A 35 -0.46 10.13 6.08
N THR A 36 0.23 9.82 4.98
CA THR A 36 0.74 10.80 4.01
C THR A 36 -0.24 11.12 2.87
N GLY A 37 -1.35 10.38 2.73
CA GLY A 37 -2.30 10.55 1.63
C GLY A 37 -2.70 9.24 0.93
N TRP A 38 -3.29 9.36 -0.26
CA TRP A 38 -3.70 8.21 -1.07
C TRP A 38 -2.52 7.61 -1.83
N VAL A 39 -2.40 6.28 -1.78
CA VAL A 39 -1.39 5.48 -2.48
C VAL A 39 -2.08 4.64 -3.54
N THR A 40 -1.63 4.71 -4.78
CA THR A 40 -2.19 4.00 -5.93
C THR A 40 -1.50 2.65 -6.13
N VAL A 41 -2.28 1.58 -6.08
CA VAL A 41 -1.79 0.21 -6.20
C VAL A 41 -1.26 -0.04 -7.62
N GLY A 42 0.02 -0.39 -7.73
CA GLY A 42 0.69 -0.69 -9.00
C GLY A 42 1.37 0.49 -9.68
N PHE A 43 1.19 1.72 -9.16
CA PHE A 43 1.92 2.92 -9.61
C PHE A 43 2.84 3.45 -8.51
N ASP A 44 2.31 3.59 -7.30
CA ASP A 44 3.12 3.93 -6.15
C ASP A 44 3.90 2.71 -5.67
N PRO A 45 5.14 2.90 -5.17
CA PRO A 45 5.92 1.84 -4.55
C PRO A 45 5.19 1.33 -3.30
N ILE A 46 4.38 0.29 -3.48
CA ILE A 46 3.86 -0.51 -2.39
C ILE A 46 5.09 -1.22 -1.85
N ARG A 47 5.70 -0.68 -0.78
CA ARG A 47 6.89 -1.25 -0.12
C ARG A 47 6.73 -2.76 0.09
N ASN A 48 7.12 -3.55 -0.90
CA ASN A 48 7.60 -4.91 -0.73
C ASN A 48 8.92 -4.73 -0.02
N GLY A 49 9.06 -5.33 1.17
CA GLY A 49 10.38 -5.47 1.76
C GLY A 49 11.26 -6.25 0.79
N GLY A 50 12.31 -5.60 0.27
CA GLY A 50 13.34 -6.21 -0.57
C GLY A 50 13.07 -6.12 -2.07
N ASP A 51 13.53 -5.04 -2.70
CA ASP A 51 14.31 -5.14 -3.95
C ASP A 51 14.97 -3.82 -4.39
N HIS A 52 14.83 -2.73 -3.62
CA HIS A 52 15.87 -1.70 -3.71
C HIS A 52 17.05 -2.16 -2.86
N ALA A 53 17.99 -2.84 -3.50
CA ALA A 53 19.38 -2.87 -3.04
C ALA A 53 19.88 -1.42 -2.98
N TYR A 54 19.52 -0.71 -1.91
CA TYR A 54 20.06 0.61 -1.63
C TYR A 54 21.48 0.39 -1.13
N ALA A 55 22.44 0.45 -2.06
CA ALA A 55 23.88 0.40 -1.82
C ALA A 55 24.40 1.72 -1.22
N GLY A 56 23.67 2.26 -0.23
CA GLY A 56 24.10 3.43 0.52
C GLY A 56 24.97 2.98 1.70
N PRO A 57 26.19 3.52 1.88
CA PRO A 57 27.13 3.13 2.96
C PRO A 57 26.66 3.48 4.38
N GLU A 58 25.44 3.97 4.56
CA GLU A 58 24.90 4.47 5.83
C GLU A 58 24.03 3.44 6.58
N ARG A 59 24.28 2.14 6.41
CA ARG A 59 23.77 1.16 7.40
C ARG A 59 24.58 1.37 8.67
N ARG A 60 23.97 2.04 9.66
CA ARG A 60 24.56 2.29 10.98
C ARG A 60 25.24 1.04 11.51
N SER A 61 26.48 1.25 11.95
CA SER A 61 27.30 0.32 12.74
C SER A 61 26.55 -0.29 13.91
#